data_AF-A0A2S3HJP6-F1
#
_entry.id   AF-A0A2S3HJP6-F1
#
_cell.length_a   1.000
_cell.length_b   1.000
_cell.length_c   1.000
_cell.angle_alpha   90.00
_cell.angle_beta   90.00
_cell.angle_gamma   90.00
#
_symmetry.space_group_name_H-M   'P 1'
#
loop_
_entity.id
_entity.type
_entity.pdbx_description
1 polymer ?
#
loop_
_entity_poly.entity_id
_entity_poly.type
_entity_poly.pdbx_seq_one_letter_code
_entity_poly.pdbx_strand_id
1 'polypeptide(L)'
;MTVEKVDATLADFGAHFERLFASPDGKVKLLLFLADREPGSSLTWCPDCNVAEPVIYERLEALRGRDAVLLRAYVGDKPTWRDPAHPWRVDPRFALTGVPTLIRWEGGAAAARLGDEEAHLKDKVDALLGAGGN
;
A
#
# COMPACT_ATOMS: atom_id res chain seq x y z
N MET A 1 7.20 -13.21 14.05
CA MET A 1 7.09 -11.99 13.25
C MET A 1 6.95 -12.38 11.80
N THR A 2 5.79 -12.18 11.22
CA THR A 2 5.49 -12.53 9.84
C THR A 2 4.92 -11.32 9.11
N VAL A 3 5.27 -11.20 7.84
CA VAL A 3 4.70 -10.23 6.92
C VAL A 3 3.87 -11.01 5.89
N GLU A 4 2.55 -10.96 6.02
CA GLU A 4 1.63 -11.52 5.01
C GLU A 4 1.48 -10.48 3.88
N LYS A 5 1.89 -10.83 2.66
CA LYS A 5 1.70 -10.01 1.47
C LYS A 5 0.59 -10.62 0.63
N VAL A 6 -0.40 -9.82 0.25
CA VAL A 6 -1.53 -10.25 -0.58
C VAL A 6 -1.67 -9.30 -1.74
N ASP A 7 -1.82 -9.84 -2.94
CA ASP A 7 -1.95 -9.05 -4.17
C ASP A 7 -3.41 -9.00 -4.56
N ALA A 8 -3.83 -7.81 -4.96
CA ALA A 8 -5.19 -7.55 -5.37
C ALA A 8 -5.22 -6.63 -6.58
N THR A 9 -6.23 -6.84 -7.41
CA THR A 9 -6.61 -5.97 -8.51
C THR A 9 -7.93 -5.28 -8.17
N LEU A 10 -8.42 -4.42 -9.06
CA LEU A 10 -9.76 -3.85 -8.93
C LEU A 10 -10.87 -4.92 -8.75
N ALA A 11 -10.69 -6.12 -9.30
CA ALA A 11 -11.71 -7.17 -9.30
C ALA A 11 -11.88 -7.89 -7.95
N ASP A 12 -10.78 -8.09 -7.22
CA ASP A 12 -10.75 -8.91 -5.99
C ASP A 12 -10.39 -8.12 -4.73
N PHE A 13 -10.01 -6.84 -4.87
CA PHE A 13 -9.61 -5.99 -3.75
C PHE A 13 -10.64 -5.97 -2.63
N GLY A 14 -11.93 -5.85 -2.94
CA GLY A 14 -12.98 -5.83 -1.92
C GLY A 14 -12.97 -7.09 -1.04
N ALA A 15 -12.84 -8.27 -1.63
CA ALA A 15 -12.81 -9.53 -0.89
C ALA A 15 -11.57 -9.65 0.00
N HIS A 16 -10.41 -9.23 -0.51
CA HIS A 16 -9.17 -9.22 0.27
C HIS A 16 -9.18 -8.18 1.37
N PHE A 17 -9.71 -6.99 1.10
CA PHE A 17 -9.86 -5.92 2.06
C PHE A 17 -10.75 -6.34 3.23
N GLU A 18 -11.93 -6.87 2.96
CA GLU A 18 -12.82 -7.37 4.03
C GLU A 18 -12.15 -8.48 4.84
N ARG A 19 -11.58 -9.50 4.17
CA ARG A 19 -10.92 -10.61 4.87
C ARG A 19 -9.78 -10.15 5.78
N LEU A 20 -8.98 -9.18 5.35
CA LEU A 20 -7.75 -8.78 6.03
C LEU A 20 -7.97 -7.65 7.06
N PHE A 21 -9.01 -6.82 6.88
CA PHE A 21 -9.21 -5.59 7.67
C PHE A 21 -10.53 -5.57 8.47
N ALA A 22 -11.39 -6.60 8.39
CA ALA A 22 -12.67 -6.64 9.11
C ALA A 22 -12.55 -6.79 10.64
N SER A 23 -11.39 -7.15 11.19
CA SER A 23 -11.25 -7.34 12.64
C SER A 23 -9.87 -6.94 13.17
N PRO A 24 -9.81 -6.38 14.39
CA PRO A 24 -8.55 -6.14 15.08
C PRO A 24 -7.93 -7.48 15.49
N ASP A 25 -6.85 -7.87 14.83
CA ASP A 25 -6.08 -9.09 15.13
C ASP A 25 -4.68 -8.77 15.70
N GLY A 26 -4.45 -7.50 16.08
CA GLY A 26 -3.18 -7.02 16.63
C GLY A 26 -2.06 -6.86 15.59
N LYS A 27 -2.30 -7.16 14.31
CA LYS A 27 -1.32 -6.98 13.24
C LYS A 27 -1.29 -5.53 12.75
N VAL A 28 -0.14 -5.08 12.26
CA VAL A 28 -0.04 -3.84 11.50
C VAL A 28 -0.72 -4.04 10.15
N LYS A 29 -1.72 -3.22 9.84
CA LYS A 29 -2.53 -3.33 8.61
C LYS A 29 -2.15 -2.25 7.62
N LEU A 30 -1.67 -2.65 6.44
CA LEU A 30 -1.16 -1.75 5.42
C LEU A 30 -1.83 -1.99 4.07
N LEU A 31 -2.17 -0.90 3.41
CA LEU A 31 -2.59 -0.88 2.01
C LEU A 31 -1.50 -0.20 1.20
N LEU A 32 -1.07 -0.81 0.11
CA LEU A 32 -0.10 -0.23 -0.80
C LEU A 32 -0.66 -0.23 -2.22
N PHE A 33 -0.97 0.95 -2.74
CA PHE A 33 -1.45 1.14 -4.10
C PHE A 33 -0.25 1.33 -5.04
N LEU A 34 -0.17 0.49 -6.08
CA LEU A 34 0.94 0.43 -7.02
C LEU A 34 0.45 0.41 -8.46
N ALA A 35 1.31 0.86 -9.36
CA ALA A 35 1.18 0.62 -10.79
C ALA A 35 1.33 -0.87 -11.14
N ASP A 36 0.61 -1.32 -12.16
CA ASP A 36 0.82 -2.67 -12.72
C ASP A 36 2.23 -2.81 -13.33
N ARG A 37 2.73 -4.04 -13.30
CA ARG A 37 3.97 -4.41 -14.00
C ARG A 37 3.75 -4.34 -15.50
N GLU A 38 4.76 -3.86 -16.23
CA GLU A 38 4.72 -3.89 -17.68
C GLU A 38 4.92 -5.33 -18.20
N PRO A 39 4.23 -5.73 -19.28
CA PRO A 39 4.40 -7.06 -19.87
C PRO A 39 5.86 -7.35 -20.20
N GLY A 40 6.40 -8.45 -19.66
CA GLY A 40 7.79 -8.85 -19.89
C GLY A 40 8.84 -8.06 -19.09
N SER A 41 8.42 -7.20 -18.17
CA SER A 41 9.30 -6.45 -17.27
C SER A 41 9.07 -6.82 -15.81
N SER A 42 10.11 -6.73 -14.98
CA SER A 42 9.96 -6.73 -13.53
C SER A 42 9.55 -5.37 -12.98
N LEU A 43 9.58 -4.33 -13.83
CA LEU A 43 9.26 -2.95 -13.48
C LEU A 43 7.81 -2.60 -13.83
N THR A 44 7.29 -1.60 -13.12
CA THR A 44 6.01 -0.97 -13.40
C THR A 44 6.19 0.24 -14.31
N TRP A 45 5.09 0.70 -14.93
CA TRP A 45 5.08 1.93 -15.73
C TRP A 45 5.29 3.21 -14.88
N CYS A 46 5.31 3.09 -13.55
CA CYS A 46 5.49 4.19 -12.60
C CYS A 46 6.91 4.18 -12.01
N PRO A 47 7.76 5.16 -12.34
CA PRO A 47 9.11 5.28 -11.78
C PRO A 47 9.11 5.36 -10.25
N ASP A 48 8.18 6.11 -9.67
CA ASP A 48 8.12 6.30 -8.21
C ASP A 48 7.73 5.00 -7.50
N CYS A 49 6.86 4.17 -8.09
CA CYS A 49 6.56 2.84 -7.57
C CYS A 49 7.81 1.97 -7.54
N ASN A 50 8.62 1.99 -8.61
CA ASN A 50 9.83 1.20 -8.71
C ASN A 50 10.91 1.62 -7.68
N VAL A 51 10.89 2.87 -7.20
CA VAL A 51 11.80 3.37 -6.17
C VAL A 51 11.26 3.13 -4.75
N ALA A 52 9.97 3.35 -4.52
CA ALA A 52 9.38 3.25 -3.18
C ALA A 52 9.13 1.80 -2.75
N GLU A 53 8.67 0.93 -3.64
CA GLU A 53 8.31 -0.46 -3.31
C GLU A 53 9.45 -1.22 -2.59
N PRO A 54 10.71 -1.19 -3.09
CA PRO A 54 11.82 -1.85 -2.40
C PRO A 54 12.10 -1.28 -1.00
N VAL A 55 11.95 0.05 -0.82
CA VAL A 55 12.15 0.71 0.47
C VAL A 55 11.08 0.26 1.46
N ILE A 56 9.82 0.25 1.05
CA ILE A 56 8.71 -0.20 1.91
C ILE A 56 8.93 -1.65 2.35
N TYR A 57 9.35 -2.53 1.43
CA TYR A 57 9.61 -3.93 1.76
C TYR A 57 10.79 -4.09 2.72
N GLU A 58 11.90 -3.41 2.46
CA GLU A 58 13.06 -3.42 3.37
C GLU A 58 12.63 -3.04 4.79
N ARG A 59 11.83 -1.99 4.93
CA ARG A 59 11.40 -1.46 6.22
C ARG A 59 10.38 -2.35 6.92
N LEU A 60 9.48 -2.96 6.14
CA LEU A 60 8.50 -3.91 6.66
C LEU A 60 9.16 -5.21 7.15
N GLU A 61 10.15 -5.74 6.43
CA GLU A 61 10.94 -6.90 6.87
C GLU A 61 11.85 -6.58 8.06
N ALA A 62 12.25 -5.32 8.20
CA ALA A 62 13.03 -4.83 9.32
C ALA A 62 12.19 -4.44 10.54
N LEU A 63 10.85 -4.47 10.45
CA LEU A 63 9.97 -4.36 11.60
C LEU A 63 10.39 -5.42 12.64
N ARG A 64 10.19 -5.16 13.93
CA ARG A 64 10.48 -6.14 14.99
C ARG A 64 9.30 -6.18 15.95
N GLY A 65 9.00 -7.37 16.46
CA GLY A 65 7.99 -7.56 17.51
C GLY A 65 6.53 -7.38 17.07
N ARG A 66 6.24 -7.19 15.79
CA ARG A 66 4.86 -7.05 15.27
C ARG A 66 4.66 -7.79 13.96
N ASP A 67 3.61 -8.59 13.89
CA ASP A 67 3.16 -9.16 12.63
C ASP A 67 2.48 -8.07 11.78
N ALA A 68 2.61 -8.17 10.46
CA ALA A 68 2.05 -7.21 9.54
C ALA A 68 1.32 -7.89 8.38
N VAL A 69 0.29 -7.21 7.88
CA VAL A 69 -0.39 -7.55 6.63
C VAL A 69 -0.19 -6.39 5.68
N LEU A 70 0.27 -6.69 4.47
CA LEU A 70 0.40 -5.76 3.36
C LEU A 70 -0.50 -6.22 2.21
N LEU A 71 -1.60 -5.51 1.99
CA LEU A 71 -2.44 -5.67 0.82
C LEU A 71 -1.93 -4.74 -0.29
N ARG A 72 -1.40 -5.33 -1.35
CA ARG A 72 -0.88 -4.64 -2.54
C ARG A 72 -1.99 -4.54 -3.58
N ALA A 73 -2.41 -3.33 -3.86
CA ALA A 73 -3.51 -3.03 -4.76
C ALA A 73 -2.98 -2.43 -6.06
N TYR A 74 -3.06 -3.20 -7.14
CA TYR A 74 -2.56 -2.83 -8.46
C TYR A 74 -3.64 -2.04 -9.22
N VAL A 75 -3.32 -0.81 -9.61
CA VAL A 75 -4.28 0.18 -10.14
C VAL A 75 -4.61 -0.02 -11.63
N GLY A 76 -4.03 -1.02 -12.28
CA GLY A 76 -4.12 -1.23 -13.71
C GLY A 76 -2.99 -0.55 -14.49
N ASP A 77 -3.20 -0.51 -15.79
CA ASP A 77 -2.33 0.21 -16.71
C ASP A 77 -2.43 1.73 -16.54
N LYS A 78 -1.48 2.45 -17.13
CA LYS A 78 -1.41 3.91 -17.04
C LYS A 78 -2.68 4.63 -17.54
N PRO A 79 -3.33 4.22 -18.65
CA PRO A 79 -4.62 4.77 -19.05
C PRO A 79 -5.73 4.56 -18.01
N THR A 80 -5.86 3.35 -17.46
CA THR A 80 -6.85 3.02 -16.42
C THR A 80 -6.66 3.91 -15.19
N TRP A 81 -5.41 4.07 -14.73
CA TRP A 81 -5.10 4.93 -13.58
C TRP A 81 -5.35 6.43 -13.82
N ARG A 82 -5.14 6.89 -15.05
CA ARG A 82 -5.31 8.30 -15.42
C ARG A 82 -6.78 8.71 -15.53
N ASP A 83 -7.70 7.76 -15.60
CA ASP A 83 -9.13 8.05 -15.57
C ASP A 83 -9.51 8.70 -14.22
N PRO A 84 -10.05 9.93 -14.20
CA PRO A 84 -10.55 10.55 -12.98
C PRO A 84 -11.64 9.73 -12.28
N ALA A 85 -12.38 8.90 -13.03
CA ALA A 85 -13.41 8.00 -12.51
C ALA A 85 -12.84 6.67 -11.97
N HIS A 86 -11.52 6.50 -11.93
CA HIS A 86 -10.88 5.32 -11.38
C HIS A 86 -11.42 5.01 -9.97
N PRO A 87 -11.85 3.77 -9.67
CA PRO A 87 -12.57 3.45 -8.43
C PRO A 87 -11.86 3.94 -7.15
N TRP A 88 -10.54 3.78 -7.06
CA TRP A 88 -9.78 4.23 -5.87
C TRP A 88 -9.45 5.73 -5.84
N ARG A 89 -9.69 6.48 -6.93
CA ARG A 89 -9.65 7.96 -6.90
C ARG A 89 -10.94 8.53 -6.30
N VAL A 90 -12.08 7.94 -6.67
CA VAL A 90 -13.41 8.42 -6.26
C VAL A 90 -13.90 7.81 -4.94
N ASP A 91 -13.34 6.69 -4.51
CA ASP A 91 -13.68 6.06 -3.23
C ASP A 91 -13.23 6.95 -2.06
N PRO A 92 -14.15 7.46 -1.22
CA PRO A 92 -13.81 8.38 -0.14
C PRO A 92 -12.92 7.76 0.95
N ARG A 93 -12.83 6.43 1.03
CA ARG A 93 -11.92 5.74 1.96
C ARG A 93 -10.46 5.95 1.60
N PHE A 94 -10.17 6.08 0.31
CA PHE A 94 -8.80 6.17 -0.21
C PHE A 94 -8.52 7.54 -0.82
N ALA A 95 -9.44 8.07 -1.64
CA ALA A 95 -9.34 9.36 -2.32
C ALA A 95 -7.93 9.55 -2.92
N LEU A 96 -7.47 8.56 -3.69
CA LEU A 96 -6.09 8.53 -4.15
C LEU A 96 -5.83 9.64 -5.18
N THR A 97 -4.72 10.34 -5.00
CA THR A 97 -4.24 11.37 -5.94
C THR A 97 -3.12 10.86 -6.83
N GLY A 98 -2.29 9.94 -6.31
CA GLY A 98 -1.09 9.40 -6.95
C GLY A 98 -0.79 7.95 -6.58
N VAL A 99 0.13 7.34 -7.30
CA VAL A 99 0.79 6.08 -6.94
C VAL A 99 2.31 6.29 -6.98
N PRO A 100 3.09 5.68 -6.08
CA PRO A 100 2.68 4.80 -5.01
C PRO A 100 1.94 5.55 -3.89
N THR A 101 1.01 4.89 -3.21
CA THR A 101 0.41 5.39 -1.96
C THR A 101 0.41 4.27 -0.93
N LEU A 102 1.10 4.48 0.20
CA LEU A 102 1.09 3.59 1.35
C LEU A 102 0.15 4.14 2.42
N ILE A 103 -0.78 3.33 2.91
CA ILE A 103 -1.75 3.69 3.95
C ILE A 103 -1.63 2.72 5.12
N ARG A 104 -1.55 3.26 6.34
CA ARG A 104 -1.79 2.48 7.56
C ARG A 104 -3.26 2.55 7.92
N TRP A 105 -3.87 1.38 8.08
CA TRP A 105 -5.30 1.25 8.37
C TRP A 105 -5.52 0.90 9.83
N GLU A 106 -6.25 1.72 10.56
CA GLU A 106 -6.56 1.49 11.98
C GLU A 106 -7.97 1.98 12.29
N GLY A 107 -8.67 1.25 13.17
CA GLY A 107 -10.01 1.67 13.62
C GLY A 107 -11.04 1.82 12.50
N GLY A 108 -10.86 1.15 11.36
CA GLY A 108 -11.77 1.26 10.20
C GLY A 108 -11.52 2.48 9.31
N ALA A 109 -10.39 3.16 9.43
CA ALA A 109 -10.02 4.29 8.59
C ALA A 109 -8.51 4.35 8.28
N ALA A 110 -8.14 5.20 7.32
CA ALA A 110 -6.75 5.54 7.04
C ALA A 110 -6.19 6.41 8.18
N ALA A 111 -5.35 5.83 9.04
CA ALA A 111 -4.74 6.53 10.17
C ALA A 111 -3.49 7.33 9.76
N ALA A 112 -2.77 6.88 8.75
CA ALA A 112 -1.63 7.59 8.16
C ALA A 112 -1.48 7.23 6.68
N ARG A 113 -0.87 8.12 5.90
CA ARG A 113 -0.57 7.89 4.49
C ARG A 113 0.76 8.51 4.07
N LEU A 114 1.41 7.91 3.09
CA LEU A 114 2.56 8.45 2.36
C LEU A 114 2.28 8.34 0.87
N GLY A 115 2.36 9.47 0.16
CA GLY A 115 2.23 9.54 -1.30
C GLY A 115 3.56 9.32 -2.02
N ASP A 116 3.59 9.59 -3.33
CA ASP A 116 4.75 9.39 -4.21
C ASP A 116 6.01 10.14 -3.74
N GLU A 117 5.85 11.37 -3.25
CA GLU A 117 6.95 12.21 -2.72
C GLU A 117 7.58 11.66 -1.42
N GLU A 118 6.91 10.74 -0.73
CA GLU A 118 7.25 10.38 0.65
C GLU A 118 7.51 8.90 0.85
N ALA A 119 6.87 8.04 0.05
CA ALA A 119 6.87 6.59 0.23
C ALA A 119 8.25 5.95 0.03
N HIS A 120 9.20 6.68 -0.56
CA HIS A 120 10.60 6.25 -0.73
C HIS A 120 11.53 6.68 0.42
N LEU A 121 11.04 7.47 1.39
CA LEU A 121 11.83 7.97 2.52
C LEU A 121 11.75 6.99 3.70
N LYS A 122 12.87 6.32 4.00
CA LYS A 122 12.97 5.28 5.05
C LYS A 122 12.38 5.73 6.39
N ASP A 123 12.78 6.91 6.87
CA ASP A 123 12.34 7.43 8.17
C ASP A 123 10.82 7.68 8.22
N LYS A 124 10.22 8.12 7.10
CA LYS A 124 8.77 8.31 7.01
C LYS A 124 8.04 6.98 6.98
N VAL A 125 8.57 5.99 6.25
CA VAL A 125 8.02 4.63 6.25
C VAL A 125 8.08 4.03 7.66
N ASP A 126 9.21 4.14 8.36
CA ASP A 126 9.35 3.66 9.74
C ASP A 126 8.37 4.37 10.70
N ALA A 127 8.17 5.68 10.54
CA ALA A 127 7.18 6.44 11.31
C ALA A 127 5.75 5.96 11.04
N LEU A 128 5.38 5.74 9.76
CA LEU A 128 4.06 5.22 9.39
C LEU A 128 3.82 3.83 9.99
N LEU A 129 4.81 2.93 9.92
CA LEU A 129 4.76 1.60 10.54
C LEU A 129 4.66 1.64 12.07
N GLY A 130 4.81 2.83 12.67
CA GLY A 130 4.84 3.02 14.11
C GLY A 130 6.10 2.42 14.74
N ALA A 131 7.18 2.28 13.97
CA ALA A 131 8.49 1.81 14.45
C ALA A 131 9.25 2.89 15.23
N GLY A 132 8.75 4.13 15.24
CA GLY A 132 9.20 5.22 16.12
C GLY A 132 8.27 5.41 17.31
N GLY A 133 8.36 4.52 18.30
CA GLY A 133 7.69 4.66 19.59
C GLY A 133 8.65 4.19 20.67
N ASN A 134 9.23 5.15 21.39
CA ASN A 134 10.13 4.97 22.51
C ASN A 134 9.43 4.30 23.70
#